data_AF-V8NJI1-F1
#
_entry.id   AF-V8NJI1-F1
#
_cell.length_a   1.000
_cell.length_b   1.000
_cell.length_c   1.000
_cell.angle_alpha   90.00
_cell.angle_beta   90.00
_cell.angle_gamma   90.00
#
_symmetry.space_group_name_H-M   'P 1'
#
loop_
_entity.id
_entity.type
_entity.pdbx_description
1 polymer ?
#
loop_
_entity_poly.entity_id
_entity_poly.type
_entity_poly.pdbx_seq_one_letter_code
_entity_poly.pdbx_strand_id
1 'polypeptide(L)'
;MAQQFVASHIASDKVIVFGKNSCPFCHSALDLLKKLNIKPGHLAFIDLTNQKNMDDIQDYLMQLTGARTVPRIFIGETCIGGFTDLDALNDSGELSNNNYGMEFPCTYRVWD
;
A
#
# COMPACT_ATOMS: atom_id res chain seq x y z
N MET A 1 -5.07 -18.44 3.32
CA MET A 1 -6.04 -17.80 2.40
C MET A 1 -5.53 -16.41 1.99
N ALA A 2 -5.99 -15.84 0.87
CA ALA A 2 -5.51 -14.53 0.36
C ALA A 2 -5.61 -13.40 1.39
N GLN A 3 -6.67 -13.40 2.19
CA GLN A 3 -6.88 -12.46 3.29
C GLN A 3 -5.75 -12.50 4.31
N GLN A 4 -5.41 -13.69 4.81
CA GLN A 4 -4.31 -13.88 5.76
C GLN A 4 -2.97 -13.47 5.17
N PHE A 5 -2.74 -13.73 3.87
CA PHE A 5 -1.51 -13.31 3.19
C PHE A 5 -1.40 -11.77 3.16
N VAL A 6 -2.45 -11.06 2.79
CA VAL A 6 -2.41 -9.59 2.75
C VAL A 6 -2.30 -9.02 4.18
N ALA A 7 -3.14 -9.51 5.10
CA ALA A 7 -3.16 -9.05 6.48
C ALA A 7 -1.84 -9.31 7.22
N SER A 8 -1.14 -10.42 6.95
CA SER A 8 0.14 -10.72 7.61
C SER A 8 1.28 -9.77 7.22
N HIS A 9 1.12 -9.01 6.12
CA HIS A 9 2.11 -8.04 5.69
C HIS A 9 1.80 -6.62 6.17
N ILE A 10 0.53 -6.29 6.37
CA ILE A 10 0.09 -4.99 6.89
C ILE A 10 0.41 -4.94 8.39
N ALA A 11 1.18 -3.93 8.80
CA ALA A 11 1.61 -3.75 10.19
C ALA A 11 1.68 -2.26 10.51
N SER A 12 1.27 -1.89 11.73
CA SER A 12 1.09 -0.51 12.18
C SER A 12 2.35 0.37 12.07
N ASP A 13 3.54 -0.23 12.09
CA ASP A 13 4.82 0.47 12.00
C ASP A 13 5.46 0.41 10.60
N LYS A 14 4.81 -0.18 9.58
CA LYS A 14 5.42 -0.40 8.25
C LYS A 14 4.76 0.38 7.13
N VAL A 15 5.51 0.61 6.05
CA VAL A 15 5.00 1.02 4.75
C VAL A 15 5.09 -0.17 3.81
N ILE A 16 3.94 -0.61 3.29
CA ILE A 16 3.83 -1.80 2.45
C ILE A 16 3.37 -1.40 1.06
N VAL A 17 4.08 -1.90 0.05
CA VAL A 17 3.70 -1.75 -1.36
C VAL A 17 3.48 -3.15 -1.94
N PHE A 18 2.22 -3.53 -2.16
CA PHE A 18 1.90 -4.71 -2.97
C PHE A 18 2.04 -4.36 -4.45
N GLY A 19 2.86 -5.11 -5.17
CA GLY A 19 3.20 -4.76 -6.54
C GLY A 19 3.64 -5.93 -7.40
N LYS A 20 4.07 -5.61 -8.61
CA LYS A 20 4.72 -6.55 -9.54
C LYS A 20 6.04 -5.97 -9.98
N ASN A 21 7.10 -6.77 -10.04
CA ASN A 21 8.44 -6.31 -10.40
C ASN A 21 8.52 -5.64 -11.79
N SER A 22 7.64 -6.00 -12.72
CA SER A 22 7.59 -5.40 -14.06
C SER A 22 6.77 -4.10 -14.14
N CYS A 23 6.13 -3.67 -13.05
CA CYS A 23 5.23 -2.52 -13.06
C CYS A 23 5.99 -1.20 -12.84
N PRO A 24 5.97 -0.26 -13.80
CA PRO A 24 6.67 1.02 -13.65
C PRO A 24 6.10 1.87 -12.51
N PHE A 25 4.78 1.88 -12.32
CA PHE A 25 4.14 2.61 -11.22
C PHE A 25 4.51 2.08 -9.83
N CYS A 26 4.83 0.78 -9.71
CA CYS A 26 5.35 0.22 -8.45
C CYS A 26 6.74 0.79 -8.14
N HIS A 27 7.61 0.92 -9.13
CA HIS A 27 8.94 1.51 -8.96
C HIS A 27 8.84 2.99 -8.63
N SER A 28 7.98 3.75 -9.32
CA SER A 28 7.73 5.16 -9.00
C SER A 28 7.21 5.35 -7.58
N ALA A 29 6.30 4.49 -7.12
CA ALA A 29 5.81 4.52 -5.73
C ALA A 29 6.96 4.27 -4.72
N LEU A 30 7.80 3.26 -4.96
CA LEU A 30 8.94 2.98 -4.10
C LEU A 30 9.94 4.13 -4.07
N ASP A 31 10.22 4.75 -5.20
CA ASP A 31 11.17 5.86 -5.29
C ASP A 31 10.64 7.14 -4.63
N LEU A 32 9.33 7.39 -4.68
CA LEU A 32 8.69 8.44 -3.89
C LEU A 32 8.82 8.14 -2.40
N LEU A 33 8.43 6.94 -1.96
CA LEU A 33 8.49 6.53 -0.55
C LEU A 33 9.91 6.56 0.03
N LYS A 34 10.94 6.23 -0.76
CA LYS A 34 12.35 6.32 -0.33
C LYS A 34 12.83 7.75 -0.08
N LYS A 35 12.17 8.77 -0.66
CA LYS A 35 12.48 10.18 -0.39
C LYS A 35 11.88 10.64 0.95
N LEU A 36 10.90 9.91 1.48
CA LEU A 36 10.35 10.17 2.79
C LEU A 36 11.30 9.64 3.87
N ASN A 37 11.24 10.24 5.07
CA ASN A 37 12.07 9.84 6.21
C ASN A 37 11.54 8.57 6.90
N ILE A 38 11.39 7.49 6.13
CA ILE A 38 10.94 6.18 6.64
C ILE A 38 12.12 5.49 7.34
N LYS A 39 11.86 4.95 8.53
CA LYS A 39 12.88 4.22 9.30
C LYS A 39 13.45 3.05 8.48
N PRO A 40 14.77 2.81 8.50
CA PRO A 40 15.37 1.67 7.81
C PRO A 40 14.69 0.35 8.19
N GLY A 41 14.31 -0.46 7.20
CA GLY A 41 13.61 -1.73 7.41
C GLY A 41 12.08 -1.64 7.56
N HIS A 42 11.50 -0.44 7.57
CA HIS A 42 10.05 -0.25 7.68
C HIS A 42 9.34 -0.16 6.32
N LEU A 43 10.06 0.06 5.21
CA LEU A 43 9.52 -0.01 3.85
C LEU A 43 9.68 -1.43 3.28
N ALA A 44 8.58 -2.06 2.86
CA ALA A 44 8.59 -3.38 2.25
C ALA A 44 7.81 -3.40 0.92
N PHE A 45 8.40 -4.09 -0.07
CA PHE A 45 7.74 -4.39 -1.35
C PHE A 45 7.34 -5.86 -1.37
N ILE A 46 6.05 -6.12 -1.58
CA ILE A 46 5.49 -7.48 -1.65
C ILE A 46 5.20 -7.80 -3.11
N ASP A 47 6.06 -8.61 -3.73
CA ASP A 47 5.92 -9.01 -5.12
C ASP A 47 4.83 -10.08 -5.28
N LEU A 48 3.84 -9.75 -6.11
CA LEU A 48 2.71 -10.61 -6.44
C LEU A 48 2.93 -11.45 -7.70
N THR A 49 4.01 -11.21 -8.46
CA THR A 49 4.22 -11.78 -9.81
C THR A 49 4.11 -13.30 -9.87
N ASN A 50 4.62 -14.00 -8.85
CA ASN A 50 4.67 -15.47 -8.81
C ASN A 50 3.79 -16.08 -7.70
N GLN A 51 2.81 -15.33 -7.18
CA GLN A 51 1.91 -15.85 -6.16
C GLN A 51 0.91 -16.83 -6.77
N LYS A 52 0.82 -18.04 -6.19
CA LYS A 52 -0.07 -19.12 -6.70
C LYS A 52 -1.55 -18.72 -6.73
N ASN A 53 -1.96 -17.86 -5.80
CA ASN A 53 -3.33 -17.37 -5.63
C ASN A 53 -3.42 -15.86 -5.93
N MET A 54 -2.69 -15.38 -6.95
CA MET A 54 -2.63 -13.96 -7.32
C MET A 54 -4.03 -13.36 -7.55
N ASP A 55 -4.94 -14.07 -8.23
CA ASP A 55 -6.30 -13.56 -8.49
C ASP A 55 -7.06 -13.30 -7.19
N ASP A 56 -7.08 -14.25 -6.26
CA ASP A 56 -7.72 -14.09 -4.94
C ASP A 56 -7.08 -12.93 -4.14
N ILE A 57 -5.77 -12.75 -4.24
CA ILE A 57 -5.06 -11.64 -3.58
C ILE A 57 -5.50 -10.30 -4.19
N GLN A 58 -5.57 -10.20 -5.52
CA GLN A 58 -6.00 -8.97 -6.18
C GLN A 58 -7.47 -8.65 -5.92
N ASP A 59 -8.33 -9.66 -5.83
CA ASP A 59 -9.76 -9.49 -5.50
C ASP A 59 -9.93 -9.04 -4.05
N TYR A 60 -9.15 -9.59 -3.12
CA TYR A 60 -9.16 -9.11 -1.74
C TYR A 60 -8.59 -7.68 -1.63
N LEU A 61 -7.51 -7.36 -2.34
CA LEU A 61 -7.00 -5.99 -2.41
C LEU A 61 -8.04 -5.03 -3.01
N MET A 62 -8.85 -5.45 -3.98
CA MET A 62 -9.97 -4.65 -4.50
C MET A 62 -11.01 -4.37 -3.42
N GLN A 63 -11.38 -5.38 -2.62
CA GLN A 63 -12.31 -5.20 -1.50
C GLN A 63 -11.76 -4.24 -0.43
N LEU A 64 -10.46 -4.30 -0.13
CA LEU A 64 -9.81 -3.46 0.88
C LEU A 64 -9.57 -2.02 0.41
N THR A 65 -9.15 -1.85 -0.84
CA THR A 65 -8.56 -0.60 -1.34
C THR A 65 -9.38 0.08 -2.43
N GLY A 66 -10.49 -0.52 -2.85
CA GLY A 66 -11.33 -0.04 -3.93
C GLY A 66 -10.82 -0.35 -5.35
N ALA A 67 -9.63 -0.93 -5.51
CA ALA A 67 -9.11 -1.28 -6.84
C ALA A 67 -8.26 -2.56 -6.86
N ARG A 68 -8.33 -3.27 -8.00
CA ARG A 68 -7.61 -4.53 -8.25
C ARG A 68 -6.15 -4.33 -8.73
N THR A 69 -5.82 -3.14 -9.21
CA THR A 69 -4.56 -2.81 -9.89
C THR A 69 -3.41 -2.58 -8.92
N VAL A 70 -2.21 -2.99 -9.29
CA VAL A 70 -0.98 -2.62 -8.58
C VAL A 70 -0.44 -1.25 -9.04
N PRO A 71 0.31 -0.51 -8.20
CA PRO A 71 0.59 -0.81 -6.78
C PRO A 71 -0.65 -0.61 -5.90
N ARG A 72 -0.69 -1.32 -4.76
CA ARG A 72 -1.57 -1.05 -3.61
C ARG A 72 -0.71 -0.74 -2.39
N ILE A 73 -0.92 0.42 -1.78
CA ILE A 73 0.01 1.01 -0.81
C ILE A 73 -0.68 1.16 0.54
N PHE A 74 0.01 0.78 1.60
CA PHE A 74 -0.42 0.91 2.98
C PHE A 74 0.67 1.60 3.80
N ILE A 75 0.28 2.50 4.69
CA ILE A 75 1.14 3.11 5.71
C ILE A 75 0.52 2.77 7.07
N GLY A 76 1.23 1.99 7.87
CA GLY A 76 0.64 1.31 9.00
C GLY A 76 -0.47 0.36 8.54
N GLU A 77 -1.62 0.48 9.19
CA GLU A 77 -2.86 -0.21 8.83
C GLU A 77 -3.74 0.61 7.88
N THR A 78 -3.30 1.81 7.53
CA THR A 78 -4.05 2.73 6.68
C THR A 78 -3.76 2.46 5.22
N CYS A 79 -4.80 2.23 4.44
CA CYS A 79 -4.68 2.12 2.99
C CYS A 79 -4.60 3.51 2.35
N ILE A 80 -3.58 3.69 1.51
CA ILE A 80 -3.34 4.91 0.75
C ILE A 80 -3.99 4.83 -0.64
N GLY A 81 -4.03 3.63 -1.23
CA GLY A 81 -4.54 3.41 -2.58
C GLY A 81 -3.42 3.05 -3.55
N GLY A 82 -3.40 3.69 -4.72
CA GLY A 82 -2.42 3.49 -5.79
C GLY A 82 -1.30 4.51 -5.82
N PHE A 83 -0.56 4.50 -6.93
CA PHE A 83 0.49 5.49 -7.15
C PHE A 83 -0.08 6.91 -7.28
N THR A 84 -1.18 7.09 -8.01
CA THR A 84 -1.82 8.41 -8.17
C THR A 84 -2.27 9.00 -6.84
N ASP A 85 -2.82 8.18 -5.94
CA ASP A 85 -3.24 8.62 -4.61
C ASP A 85 -2.01 9.01 -3.77
N LEU A 86 -0.94 8.22 -3.82
CA LEU A 86 0.33 8.55 -3.16
C LEU A 86 0.94 9.85 -3.67
N ASP A 87 0.99 10.04 -4.99
CA ASP A 87 1.57 11.22 -5.63
C ASP A 87 0.78 12.49 -5.28
N ALA A 88 -0.55 12.40 -5.26
CA ALA A 88 -1.42 13.50 -4.82
C ALA A 88 -1.17 13.91 -3.35
N LEU A 89 -0.99 12.93 -2.45
CA LEU A 89 -0.65 13.19 -1.04
C LEU A 89 0.76 13.76 -0.85
N ASN A 90 1.68 13.45 -1.78
CA ASN A 90 3.02 14.02 -1.77
C ASN A 90 2.97 15.49 -2.16
N ASP A 91 2.23 15.79 -3.22
CA ASP A 91 2.07 17.14 -3.75
C ASP A 91 1.31 18.07 -2.80
N SER A 92 0.34 17.54 -2.04
CA SER A 92 -0.35 18.29 -0.99
C SER A 92 0.50 18.50 0.27
N GLY A 93 1.63 17.78 0.40
CA GLY A 93 2.46 17.78 1.60
C GLY A 93 1.90 16.93 2.75
N GLU A 94 0.77 16.25 2.55
CA GLU A 94 0.08 15.46 3.57
C GLU A 94 0.85 14.18 3.94
N LEU A 95 1.65 13.62 3.02
CA LEU A 95 2.55 12.49 3.31
C LEU A 95 3.62 12.79 4.38
N SER A 96 3.92 14.06 4.62
CA SER A 96 4.94 14.49 5.57
C SER A 96 4.41 14.62 7.00
N ASN A 97 3.10 14.73 7.15
CA ASN A 97 2.45 14.95 8.43
C ASN A 97 1.80 13.64 8.87
N ASN A 98 2.29 13.06 9.97
CA ASN A 98 1.68 11.91 10.68
C ASN A 98 0.28 12.25 11.27
N ASN A 99 -0.59 12.88 10.50
CA ASN A 99 -1.92 13.27 10.93
C ASN A 99 -2.89 12.12 10.66
N TYR A 100 -2.99 11.24 11.66
CA TYR A 100 -3.90 10.09 11.78
C TYR A 100 -5.40 10.48 11.82
N GLY A 101 -5.86 11.35 10.92
CA GLY A 101 -7.23 11.87 10.92
C GLY A 101 -7.85 12.10 9.54
N MET A 102 -7.21 11.63 8.45
CA MET A 102 -7.75 11.81 7.10
C MET A 102 -8.70 10.67 6.70
N GLU A 103 -9.77 11.02 5.99
CA GLU A 103 -10.59 10.05 5.26
C GLU A 103 -9.81 9.63 4.01
N PHE A 104 -9.12 8.49 4.10
CA PHE A 104 -8.52 7.87 2.94
C PHE A 104 -9.61 7.22 2.08
N PRO A 105 -9.42 7.16 0.74
CA PRO A 105 -10.42 6.63 -0.18
C PRO A 105 -10.70 5.13 0.01
N CYS A 106 -9.90 4.44 0.81
CA CYS A 106 -10.04 3.01 1.05
C CYS A 106 -11.05 2.73 2.17
N THR A 107 -11.93 1.76 1.91
CA THR A 107 -13.07 1.41 2.76
C THR A 107 -12.71 0.65 4.03
N TYR A 108 -11.44 0.26 4.23
CA TYR A 108 -11.06 -0.59 5.36
C TYR A 108 -10.49 0.21 6.54
N ARG A 109 -11.33 0.43 7.56
CA ARG A 109 -10.87 0.60 8.94
C ARG A 109 -10.69 -0.82 9.50
N VAL A 110 -9.49 -1.17 9.96
CA VAL A 110 -9.29 -2.41 10.71
C VAL A 110 -10.10 -2.26 12.00
N TRP A 111 -11.19 -3.02 12.13
CA TRP A 111 -11.93 -3.14 13.39
C TRP A 111 -11.17 -4.10 14.32
N ASP A 112 -11.18 -3.77 15.62
CA ASP A 112 -10.70 -4.58 16.75
C ASP A 112 -11.00 -6.09 16.65
#